data_AF-A0A1H9NAB3-F1
#
_entry.id   AF-A0A1H9NAB3-F1
#
_cell.length_a   1.000
_cell.length_b   1.000
_cell.length_c   1.000
_cell.angle_alpha   90.00
_cell.angle_beta   90.00
_cell.angle_gamma   90.00
#
_symmetry.space_group_name_H-M   'P 1'
#
loop_
_entity.id
_entity.type
_entity.pdbx_description
1 polymer ?
#
loop_
_entity_poly.entity_id
_entity_poly.type
_entity_poly.pdbx_seq_one_letter_code
_entity_poly.pdbx_strand_id
1 'polypeptide(L)' 'MAITVNLYYKGANGNAKKFMEEMEKSGTVAAIRAEKGNLRYDYFFPANDPEAKSILFLIFESES' A
#
# COMPACT_ATOMS: atom_id res chain seq x y z
N MET A 1 -4.13 -5.39 19.93
CA MET A 1 -3.57 -6.45 19.03
C MET A 1 -3.26 -5.79 17.69
N ALA A 2 -2.18 -6.13 16.98
CA ALA A 2 -1.90 -5.51 15.69
C ALA A 2 -2.42 -6.37 14.52
N ILE A 3 -3.07 -5.74 13.55
CA ILE A 3 -3.54 -6.38 12.31
C ILE A 3 -2.61 -5.94 11.19
N THR A 4 -2.13 -6.93 10.42
CA THR A 4 -1.36 -6.68 9.21
C THR A 4 -2.19 -7.07 8.00
N VAL A 5 -2.34 -6.14 7.05
CA VAL A 5 -3.05 -6.35 5.79
C VAL A 5 -2.06 -6.25 4.64
N ASN A 6 -1.95 -7.34 3.87
CA ASN A 6 -1.18 -7.36 2.64
C ASN A 6 -2.15 -7.21 1.45
N LEU A 7 -2.07 -6.10 0.73
CA LEU A 7 -2.86 -5.87 -0.48
C LEU A 7 -1.98 -6.12 -1.70
N TYR A 8 -2.42 -7.03 -2.56
CA TYR A 8 -1.74 -7.35 -3.80
C TYR A 8 -2.53 -6.77 -4.96
N TYR A 9 -1.97 -5.75 -5.61
CA TYR A 9 -2.56 -5.18 -6.81
C TYR A 9 -1.73 -5.57 -8.04
N LYS A 10 -2.38 -6.21 -9.01
CA LYS A 10 -1.80 -6.54 -10.31
C LYS A 10 -2.29 -5.54 -11.36
N GLY A 11 -1.39 -4.68 -11.84
CA GLY A 11 -1.67 -3.78 -12.95
C GLY A 11 -0.89 -4.20 -14.19
N ALA A 12 -1.58 -4.41 -15.31
CA ALA A 12 -0.91 -4.61 -16.60
C ALA A 12 -0.22 -3.32 -17.08
N ASN A 13 0.84 -3.44 -17.87
CA ASN A 13 1.50 -2.32 -18.57
C ASN A 13 1.89 -1.12 -17.67
N GLY A 14 2.35 -1.38 -16.44
CA GLY A 14 2.80 -0.35 -15.51
C GLY A 14 1.68 0.41 -14.78
N ASN A 15 0.41 -0.02 -14.91
CA ASN A 15 -0.71 0.62 -14.24
C ASN A 15 -0.64 0.52 -12.70
N ALA A 16 0.05 -0.48 -12.15
CA ALA A 16 0.32 -0.58 -10.71
C ALA A 16 1.10 0.63 -10.18
N LYS A 17 2.11 1.08 -10.92
CA LYS A 17 2.88 2.27 -10.57
C LYS A 17 2.04 3.55 -10.69
N LYS A 18 1.24 3.68 -11.74
CA LYS A 18 0.33 4.83 -11.91
C LYS A 18 -0.68 4.95 -10.79
N PHE A 19 -1.26 3.82 -10.37
CA PHE A 19 -2.16 3.79 -9.22
C PHE A 19 -1.47 4.27 -7.94
N MET A 20 -0.24 3.82 -7.68
CA MET A 20 0.56 4.32 -6.56
C MET A 20 0.81 5.84 -6.64
N GLU A 21 1.21 6.33 -7.80
CA GLU A 21 1.46 7.76 -8.00
C GLU A 21 0.18 8.59 -7.82
N GLU A 22 -0.96 8.08 -8.25
CA GLU A 22 -2.26 8.71 -8.06
C GLU A 22 -2.63 8.76 -6.57
N MET A 23 -2.46 7.66 -5.84
CA MET A 23 -2.76 7.56 -4.40
C MET A 23 -1.90 8.51 -3.56
N GLU A 24 -0.64 8.71 -3.93
CA GLU A 24 0.23 9.70 -3.29
C GLU A 24 -0.21 11.13 -3.67
N LYS A 25 -0.51 11.39 -4.95
CA LYS A 25 -0.94 12.73 -5.43
C LYS A 25 -2.30 13.15 -4.89
N SER A 26 -3.23 12.23 -4.72
CA SER A 26 -4.57 12.50 -4.17
C SER A 26 -4.54 12.80 -2.67
N GLY A 27 -3.41 12.56 -2.00
CA GLY A 27 -3.29 12.65 -0.55
C GLY A 27 -3.91 11.46 0.20
N THR A 28 -4.39 10.43 -0.51
CA THR A 28 -4.99 9.25 0.11
C THR A 28 -3.97 8.55 1.02
N VAL A 29 -2.72 8.41 0.57
CA VAL A 29 -1.66 7.81 1.39
C VAL A 29 -1.36 8.64 2.63
N ALA A 30 -1.32 9.96 2.47
CA ALA A 30 -1.10 10.87 3.59
C ALA A 30 -2.22 10.75 4.64
N ALA A 31 -3.47 10.68 4.20
CA ALA A 31 -4.62 10.46 5.07
C ALA A 31 -4.53 9.12 5.81
N ILE A 32 -4.20 8.02 5.10
CA ILE A 32 -4.05 6.70 5.73
C ILE A 32 -2.90 6.71 6.76
N ARG A 33 -1.75 7.33 6.44
CA ARG A 33 -0.61 7.47 7.37
C ARG A 33 -0.95 8.29 8.61
N ALA A 34 -1.89 9.23 8.51
CA ALA A 34 -2.35 10.04 9.63
C ALA A 34 -3.46 9.37 10.47
N GLU A 35 -4.02 8.25 10.00
CA GLU A 35 -5.10 7.55 10.69
C GLU A 35 -4.64 7.04 12.06
N LYS A 36 -5.47 7.25 13.08
CA LYS A 36 -5.18 6.79 14.44
C LYS A 36 -5.06 5.27 14.45
N GLY A 37 -3.95 4.78 14.99
CA GLY A 37 -3.65 3.34 15.04
C GLY A 37 -2.92 2.83 13.80
N ASN A 38 -2.68 3.64 12.75
CA ASN A 38 -1.76 3.20 11.69
C ASN A 38 -0.33 3.15 12.23
N LEU A 39 0.25 1.95 12.28
CA LEU A 39 1.63 1.73 12.67
C LEU A 39 2.58 1.82 11.48
N ARG A 40 2.12 1.44 10.28
CA ARG A 40 2.95 1.38 9.08
C ARG A 40 2.13 1.29 7.79
N TYR A 41 2.55 2.07 6.79
CA TYR A 41 2.04 2.01 5.41
C TYR A 41 3.23 2.05 4.44
N ASP A 42 3.50 0.93 3.75
CA ASP A 42 4.65 0.80 2.84
C ASP A 42 4.30 0.08 1.53
N TYR A 43 5.04 0.41 0.48
CA TYR A 43 4.97 -0.24 -0.82
C TYR A 43 6.17 -1.15 -1.06
N PHE A 44 5.91 -2.33 -1.62
CA PHE A 44 6.94 -3.26 -2.05
C PHE A 44 6.72 -3.68 -3.50
N PHE A 45 7.81 -3.74 -4.26
CA PHE A 45 7.83 -4.25 -5.62
C PHE A 45 8.63 -5.55 -5.66
N PRO A 46 8.07 -6.65 -6.17
CA PRO A 46 8.80 -7.90 -6.31
C PRO A 46 9.94 -7.72 -7.32
N ALA A 47 11.16 -8.05 -6.91
CA ALA A 47 12.35 -7.90 -7.75
C ALA A 47 12.34 -8.79 -9.01
N ASN A 48 11.55 -9.86 -9.00
CA ASN A 48 11.61 -10.95 -9.99
C ASN A 48 10.39 -10.99 -10.93
N ASP A 49 9.43 -10.06 -10.81
CA ASP A 49 8.21 -10.07 -11.61
C ASP A 49 8.14 -8.81 -12.51
N PRO A 50 8.38 -8.93 -13.82
CA PRO A 50 8.32 -7.81 -14.76
C PRO A 50 6.88 -7.30 -14.96
N GLU A 51 5.86 -8.11 -14.68
CA GLU A 51 4.47 -7.65 -14.58
C GLU A 51 4.22 -7.11 -13.17
N ALA A 52 4.68 -5.89 -12.91
CA ALA A 52 4.66 -5.20 -11.62
C ALA A 52 3.38 -5.49 -10.78
N LYS A 53 3.47 -6.47 -9.88
CA LYS A 53 2.53 -6.63 -8.78
C LYS A 53 2.97 -5.64 -7.71
N SER A 54 2.25 -4.54 -7.51
CA SER A 54 2.50 -3.68 -6.36
C SER A 54 1.89 -4.34 -5.13
N ILE A 55 2.73 -4.59 -4.13
CA ILE A 55 2.28 -5.06 -2.82
C ILE A 55 2.22 -3.84 -1.91
N LEU A 56 1.03 -3.54 -1.40
CA LEU A 56 0.83 -2.55 -0.36
C LEU A 56 0.74 -3.26 0.98
N PHE A 57 1.53 -2.80 1.94
CA PHE A 57 1.62 -3.34 3.28
C PHE A 57 1.06 -2.33 4.29
N LEU A 58 0.07 -2.76 5.05
CA LEU A 58 -0.59 -1.94 6.08
C LEU A 58 -0.48 -2.65 7.43
N ILE A 59 -0.06 -1.93 8.48
CA ILE A 59 -0.15 -2.40 9.86
C ILE A 59 -0.99 -1.40 10.65
N PHE A 60 -2.04 -1.89 11.31
CA PHE A 60 -2.86 -1.12 12.23
C PHE A 60 -2.87 -1.72 13.63
N GLU A 61 -2.93 -0.89 14.66
CA GLU A 61 -3.34 -1.29 16.00
C GLU A 61 -4.86 -1.46 16.03
N SER A 62 -5.31 -2.66 16.40
CA SER A 62 -6.67 -2.90 16.84
C SER A 62 -6.80 -2.46 18.29
N GLU A 63 -7.67 -1.47 18.52
CA GLU A 63 -8.26 -1.24 19.84
C GLU A 63 -9.05 -2.51 20.22
N SER A 64 -8.87 -2.98 21.45
CA SER A 64 -9.50 -4.16 22.04
C SER A 64 -10.63 -3.75 22.96
#